data_AF-A0A3A5N4Z1-F1
#
_entry.id   AF-A0A3A5N4Z1-F1
#
_cell.length_a   1.000
_cell.length_b   1.000
_cell.length_c   1.000
_cell.angle_alpha   90.00
_cell.angle_beta   90.00
_cell.angle_gamma   90.00
#
_symmetry.space_group_name_H-M   'P 1'
#
loop_
_entity.id
_entity.type
_entity.pdbx_description
1 polymer ?
#
loop_
_entity_poly.entity_id
_entity_poly.type
_entity_poly.pdbx_seq_one_letter_code
_entity_poly.pdbx_strand_id
1 'polypeptide(L)'
;MASRFASWDSYFWETGGSVLRNLYGERDGAALAQREYSETTKQQVKIELGLTPIPRTYDAEHMRAIHRQLFGNVYEWAGEYRMVGIRKNLSEFAQPGDVPRYLSDAGRIVRGAQWSTMNRDQFAATAAEVFAYVNQAHPFREGNGRMGKLFMQQVSELSSYRIDYNPAVSGVTPEIWNQVSMLSGPDRGRYEPQSASLVPVFRAMTVERPPAPQASAPGASTALWRDRSPYRASFPRPATAATKPGTSAGPTNRATQTPGRRPDVGRD
;
A
#
# COMPACT_ATOMS: atom_id res chain seq x y z
N MET A 1 -9.88 15.56 18.06
CA MET A 1 -8.71 16.35 17.59
C MET A 1 -8.60 16.16 16.09
N ALA A 2 -8.55 17.23 15.30
CA ALA A 2 -8.26 17.10 13.87
C ALA A 2 -6.87 16.48 13.69
N SER A 3 -6.74 15.47 12.83
CA SER A 3 -5.43 14.88 12.52
C SER A 3 -4.49 15.98 12.03
N ARG A 4 -3.25 15.99 12.52
CA ARG A 4 -2.18 16.87 12.01
C ARG A 4 -2.01 16.75 10.50
N PHE A 5 -2.46 15.64 9.92
CA PHE A 5 -2.32 15.26 8.51
C PHE A 5 -3.62 15.41 7.69
N ALA A 6 -4.33 16.52 7.88
CA ALA A 6 -5.63 16.79 7.26
C ALA A 6 -5.57 17.45 5.86
N SER A 7 -4.40 17.94 5.42
CA SER A 7 -4.23 18.61 4.12
C SER A 7 -3.03 18.09 3.36
N TRP A 8 -2.92 18.42 2.06
CA TRP A 8 -1.78 17.99 1.24
C TRP A 8 -0.44 18.46 1.84
N ASP A 9 -0.35 19.75 2.13
CA ASP A 9 0.86 20.39 2.64
C ASP A 9 1.23 19.92 4.05
N SER A 10 0.26 19.44 4.84
CA SER A 10 0.53 18.95 6.19
C SER A 10 1.45 17.73 6.24
N TYR A 11 1.59 17.00 5.12
CA TYR A 11 2.54 15.89 4.99
C TYR A 11 3.99 16.35 4.73
N PHE A 12 4.23 17.63 4.43
CA PHE A 12 5.54 18.16 4.04
C PHE A 12 6.09 19.15 5.08
N TRP A 13 7.42 19.27 5.16
CA TRP A 13 8.06 20.24 6.05
C TRP A 13 7.70 21.68 5.70
N GLU A 14 7.58 21.95 4.41
CA GLU A 14 7.32 23.26 3.83
C GLU A 14 6.08 23.18 2.92
N THR A 15 5.23 24.20 2.96
CA THR A 15 4.07 24.32 2.07
C THR A 15 4.54 24.35 0.61
N GLY A 16 3.99 23.47 -0.24
CA GLY A 16 4.48 23.31 -1.61
C GLY A 16 5.84 22.62 -1.74
N GLY A 17 6.43 22.15 -0.65
CA GLY A 17 7.69 21.38 -0.64
C GLY A 17 7.52 19.95 -1.14
N SER A 18 8.65 19.25 -1.28
CA SER A 18 8.71 17.87 -1.81
C SER A 18 9.13 16.81 -0.79
N VAL A 19 9.61 17.22 0.38
CA VAL A 19 10.13 16.32 1.41
C VAL A 19 9.09 16.07 2.50
N LEU A 20 8.71 14.81 2.66
CA LEU A 20 7.73 14.38 3.65
C LEU A 20 8.25 14.60 5.07
N ARG A 21 7.38 15.11 5.95
CA ARG A 21 7.65 15.17 7.40
C ARG A 21 7.94 13.78 7.90
N ASN A 22 9.06 13.65 8.60
CA ASN A 22 9.59 12.38 9.09
C ASN A 22 10.18 12.55 10.49
N LEU A 23 10.28 11.44 11.22
CA LEU A 23 10.75 11.39 12.61
C LEU A 23 12.25 11.69 12.75
N TYR A 24 13.01 11.70 11.66
CA TYR A 24 14.43 12.05 11.68
C TYR A 24 14.68 13.55 11.65
N GLY A 25 13.66 14.37 11.38
CA GLY A 25 13.85 15.80 11.10
C GLY A 25 14.56 16.08 9.77
N GLU A 26 14.71 15.05 8.91
CA GLU A 26 15.46 15.14 7.66
C GLU A 26 14.69 16.00 6.64
N ARG A 27 15.40 16.94 6.00
CA ARG A 27 14.84 17.87 5.01
C ARG A 27 15.45 17.70 3.63
N ASP A 28 16.52 16.92 3.49
CA ASP A 28 17.03 16.52 2.19
C ASP A 28 16.29 15.26 1.69
N GLY A 29 15.72 15.35 0.49
CA GLY A 29 14.91 14.27 -0.08
C GLY A 29 15.71 12.99 -0.38
N ALA A 30 16.97 13.13 -0.78
CA ALA A 30 17.83 11.98 -1.09
C ALA A 30 18.26 11.26 0.19
N ALA A 31 18.65 12.01 1.21
CA ALA A 31 18.99 11.50 2.54
C ALA A 31 17.78 10.81 3.19
N LEU A 32 16.59 11.40 3.10
CA LEU A 32 15.36 10.78 3.58
C LEU A 32 15.10 9.45 2.86
N ALA A 33 15.23 9.42 1.53
CA ALA A 33 14.99 8.20 0.75
C ALA A 33 15.95 7.06 1.16
N GLN A 34 17.22 7.35 1.42
CA GLN A 34 18.19 6.34 1.89
C GLN A 34 17.86 5.84 3.30
N ARG A 35 17.53 6.75 4.22
CA ARG A 35 17.16 6.41 5.60
C ARG A 35 15.88 5.57 5.65
N GLU A 36 14.84 6.01 4.95
CA GLU A 36 13.57 5.27 4.83
C GLU A 36 13.81 3.88 4.23
N TYR A 37 14.59 3.77 3.16
CA TYR A 37 14.88 2.48 2.55
C TYR A 37 15.56 1.53 3.55
N SER A 38 16.64 1.98 4.20
CA SER A 38 17.35 1.18 5.21
C SER A 38 16.43 0.74 6.35
N GLU A 39 15.61 1.65 6.86
CA GLU A 39 14.71 1.36 7.98
C GLU A 39 13.60 0.40 7.58
N THR A 40 12.92 0.66 6.45
CA THR A 40 11.81 -0.18 5.98
C THR A 40 12.28 -1.59 5.62
N THR A 41 13.49 -1.75 5.05
CA THR A 41 14.08 -3.08 4.82
C THR A 41 14.30 -3.84 6.13
N LYS A 42 14.81 -3.18 7.19
CA LYS A 42 14.96 -3.82 8.51
C LYS A 42 13.62 -4.27 9.08
N GLN A 43 12.59 -3.42 9.00
CA GLN A 43 11.27 -3.75 9.54
C GLN A 43 10.58 -4.86 8.73
N GLN A 44 10.76 -4.87 7.41
CA GLN A 44 10.26 -5.92 6.55
C GLN A 44 10.86 -7.29 6.93
N VAL A 45 12.17 -7.37 7.14
CA VAL A 45 12.83 -8.61 7.60
C VAL A 45 12.23 -9.09 8.92
N LYS A 46 11.90 -8.19 9.86
CA LYS A 46 11.22 -8.59 11.09
C LYS A 46 9.83 -9.18 10.85
N ILE A 47 9.06 -8.63 9.90
CA ILE A 47 7.75 -9.17 9.53
C ILE A 47 7.91 -10.56 8.90
N GLU A 48 8.83 -10.69 7.95
CA GLU A 48 9.07 -11.94 7.20
C GLU A 48 9.59 -13.07 8.11
N LEU A 49 10.42 -12.74 9.10
CA LEU A 49 10.92 -13.68 10.10
C LEU A 49 9.96 -13.93 11.28
N GLY A 50 8.79 -13.29 11.30
CA GLY A 50 7.83 -13.42 12.40
C GLY A 50 8.34 -12.84 13.74
N LEU A 51 9.33 -11.95 13.71
CA LEU A 51 9.89 -11.29 14.89
C LEU A 51 8.98 -10.19 15.43
N THR A 52 8.00 -9.74 14.63
CA THR A 52 6.94 -8.83 15.06
C THR A 52 5.60 -9.55 14.92
N PRO A 53 4.82 -9.69 16.00
CA PRO A 53 3.48 -10.27 15.92
C PRO A 53 2.55 -9.31 15.19
N ILE A 54 2.14 -9.68 13.98
CA ILE A 54 1.08 -9.01 13.23
C ILE A 54 -0.06 -10.04 13.05
N PRO A 55 -1.21 -9.83 13.70
CA PRO A 55 -2.37 -10.71 13.53
C PRO A 55 -2.80 -10.80 12.07
N ARG A 56 -3.00 -12.02 11.59
CA ARG A 56 -3.43 -12.28 10.20
C ARG A 56 -4.95 -12.20 10.07
N THR A 57 -5.50 -11.01 10.33
CA THR A 57 -6.96 -10.75 10.25
C THR A 57 -7.46 -10.58 8.82
N TYR A 58 -6.54 -10.38 7.87
CA TYR A 58 -6.82 -10.21 6.43
C TYR A 58 -7.84 -9.11 6.12
N ASP A 59 -7.82 -8.05 6.92
CA ASP A 59 -8.71 -6.91 6.82
C ASP A 59 -7.91 -5.58 6.80
N ALA A 60 -8.65 -4.48 6.90
CA ALA A 60 -8.11 -3.14 7.01
C ALA A 60 -7.08 -2.98 8.15
N GLU A 61 -7.35 -3.54 9.33
CA GLU A 61 -6.44 -3.45 10.48
C GLU A 61 -5.14 -4.20 10.23
N HIS A 62 -5.20 -5.34 9.54
CA HIS A 62 -4.01 -6.06 9.12
C HIS A 62 -3.08 -5.18 8.27
N MET A 63 -3.64 -4.50 7.26
CA MET A 63 -2.87 -3.62 6.38
C MET A 63 -2.30 -2.41 7.12
N ARG A 64 -3.08 -1.82 8.04
CA ARG A 64 -2.60 -0.73 8.92
C ARG A 64 -1.46 -1.20 9.82
N ALA A 65 -1.54 -2.40 10.38
CA ALA A 65 -0.49 -2.98 11.21
C ALA A 65 0.81 -3.22 10.42
N ILE A 66 0.72 -3.76 9.20
CA ILE A 66 1.87 -3.90 8.30
C ILE A 66 2.50 -2.54 7.99
N HIS A 67 1.68 -1.55 7.61
CA HIS A 67 2.18 -0.22 7.30
C HIS A 67 2.83 0.45 8.51
N ARG A 68 2.21 0.35 9.69
CA ARG A 68 2.75 0.86 10.95
C ARG A 68 4.09 0.21 11.27
N GLN A 69 4.20 -1.11 11.11
CA GLN A 69 5.45 -1.81 11.35
C GLN A 69 6.55 -1.39 10.37
N LEU A 70 6.22 -1.23 9.08
CA LEU A 70 7.20 -0.82 8.07
C LEU A 70 7.70 0.62 8.29
N PHE A 71 6.79 1.55 8.57
CA PHE A 71 7.05 2.99 8.48
C PHE A 71 6.99 3.74 9.81
N GLY A 72 6.66 3.08 10.92
CA GLY A 72 6.47 3.71 12.24
C GLY A 72 7.72 4.39 12.79
N ASN A 73 8.91 3.98 12.34
CA ASN A 73 10.18 4.61 12.68
C ASN A 73 10.57 5.75 11.71
N VAL A 74 9.78 6.00 10.66
CA VAL A 74 10.02 7.03 9.64
C VAL A 74 8.96 8.13 9.71
N TYR A 75 7.69 7.77 9.82
CA TYR A 75 6.56 8.69 9.65
C TYR A 75 5.59 8.66 10.85
N GLU A 76 5.23 9.84 11.36
CA GLU A 76 4.23 10.00 12.43
C GLU A 76 2.85 9.41 12.05
N TRP A 77 2.50 9.42 10.76
CA TRP A 77 1.23 8.94 10.22
C TRP A 77 1.23 7.45 9.84
N ALA A 78 2.28 6.69 10.20
CA ALA A 78 2.37 5.29 9.81
C ALA A 78 1.21 4.45 10.37
N GLY A 79 0.44 3.85 9.48
CA GLY A 79 -0.74 3.05 9.81
C GLY A 79 -2.04 3.86 9.81
N GLU A 80 -1.98 5.16 9.55
CA GLU A 80 -3.16 6.03 9.41
C GLU A 80 -3.50 6.26 7.94
N TYR A 81 -4.80 6.20 7.61
CA TYR A 81 -5.23 6.47 6.25
C TYR A 81 -4.96 7.91 5.84
N ARG A 82 -4.68 8.10 4.55
CA ARG A 82 -4.59 9.44 3.97
C ARG A 82 -5.94 10.13 4.02
N MET A 83 -5.91 11.42 4.32
CA MET A 83 -7.08 12.30 4.32
C MET A 83 -7.25 13.07 3.01
N VAL A 84 -6.35 12.85 2.04
CA VAL A 84 -6.31 13.59 0.78
C VAL A 84 -6.37 12.66 -0.42
N GLY A 85 -7.02 13.12 -1.49
CA GLY A 85 -6.99 12.45 -2.78
C GLY A 85 -5.56 12.44 -3.34
N ILE A 86 -5.17 11.30 -3.91
CA ILE A 86 -3.87 11.12 -4.57
C ILE A 86 -4.07 10.50 -5.95
N ARG A 87 -3.18 10.87 -6.86
CA ARG A 87 -3.07 10.24 -8.17
C ARG A 87 -1.63 9.93 -8.50
N LYS A 88 -1.43 8.96 -9.39
CA LYS A 88 -0.13 8.60 -9.94
C LYS A 88 -0.27 8.51 -11.46
N ASN A 89 0.52 9.30 -12.17
CA ASN A 89 0.39 9.46 -13.62
C ASN A 89 -1.04 9.88 -14.02
N LEU A 90 -1.70 9.06 -14.83
CA LEU A 90 -3.08 9.26 -15.30
C LEU A 90 -4.12 8.56 -14.39
N SER A 91 -3.69 7.73 -13.44
CA SER A 91 -4.59 6.95 -12.59
C SER A 91 -4.89 7.67 -11.28
N GLU A 92 -6.19 7.87 -11.01
CA GLU A 92 -6.68 8.33 -9.72
C GLU A 92 -6.98 7.14 -8.81
N PHE A 93 -6.51 7.22 -7.58
CA PHE A 93 -6.87 6.25 -6.55
C PHE A 93 -8.20 6.65 -5.89
N ALA A 94 -8.73 5.77 -5.03
CA ALA A 94 -9.99 6.01 -4.32
C ALA A 94 -10.01 7.38 -3.62
N GLN A 95 -11.18 8.00 -3.51
CA GLN A 95 -11.31 9.15 -2.63
C GLN A 95 -11.08 8.70 -1.17
N PRO A 96 -10.54 9.57 -0.29
CA PRO A 96 -10.29 9.20 1.11
C PRO A 96 -11.48 8.54 1.81
N GLY A 97 -12.71 9.01 1.53
CA GLY A 97 -13.93 8.43 2.09
C GLY A 97 -14.28 7.02 1.59
N ASP A 98 -13.79 6.64 0.41
CA ASP A 98 -14.05 5.31 -0.19
C ASP A 98 -13.00 4.27 0.21
N VAL A 99 -11.85 4.70 0.76
CA VAL A 99 -10.75 3.80 1.17
C VAL A 99 -11.26 2.66 2.07
N PRO A 100 -12.05 2.88 3.13
CA PRO A 100 -12.53 1.80 3.98
C PRO A 100 -13.38 0.77 3.23
N ARG A 101 -14.17 1.21 2.24
CA ARG A 101 -15.04 0.33 1.45
C ARG A 101 -14.21 -0.63 0.59
N TYR A 102 -13.23 -0.12 -0.15
CA TYR A 102 -12.35 -0.97 -0.96
C TYR A 102 -11.58 -1.98 -0.12
N LEU A 103 -11.08 -1.59 1.06
CA LEU A 103 -10.36 -2.50 1.94
C LEU A 103 -11.29 -3.55 2.58
N SER A 104 -12.52 -3.18 2.90
CA SER A 104 -13.55 -4.11 3.36
C SER A 104 -13.88 -5.15 2.28
N ASP A 105 -14.01 -4.72 1.02
CA ASP A 105 -14.23 -5.63 -0.12
C ASP A 105 -13.04 -6.56 -0.36
N ALA A 106 -11.81 -6.07 -0.31
CA ALA A 106 -10.62 -6.90 -0.37
C ALA A 106 -10.63 -7.99 0.73
N GLY A 107 -10.93 -7.62 1.97
CA GLY A 107 -11.03 -8.58 3.08
C GLY A 107 -12.18 -9.58 2.90
N ARG A 108 -13.31 -9.16 2.32
CA ARG A 108 -14.43 -10.06 1.98
C ARG A 108 -14.03 -11.09 0.93
N ILE A 109 -13.29 -10.68 -0.11
CA ILE A 109 -12.76 -11.60 -1.13
C ILE A 109 -11.81 -12.62 -0.48
N VAL A 110 -10.90 -12.16 0.39
CA VAL A 110 -9.98 -13.07 1.10
C VAL A 110 -10.75 -14.09 1.96
N ARG A 111 -11.74 -13.65 2.74
CA ARG A 111 -12.51 -14.56 3.62
C ARG A 111 -13.45 -15.50 2.86
N GLY A 112 -13.93 -15.11 1.67
CA GLY A 112 -14.88 -15.89 0.88
C GLY A 112 -14.24 -16.97 0.00
N ALA A 113 -12.92 -16.93 -0.20
CA ALA A 113 -12.20 -17.82 -1.11
C ALA A 113 -11.73 -19.13 -0.44
N GLN A 114 -11.74 -20.23 -1.21
CA GLN A 114 -11.24 -21.55 -0.80
C GLN A 114 -9.74 -21.72 -1.14
N TRP A 115 -8.88 -20.89 -0.55
CA TRP A 115 -7.46 -20.79 -0.89
C TRP A 115 -6.69 -22.12 -0.87
N SER A 116 -7.01 -23.02 0.07
CA SER A 116 -6.29 -24.28 0.27
C SER A 116 -6.52 -25.31 -0.84
N THR A 117 -7.61 -25.17 -1.61
CA THR A 117 -7.98 -26.10 -2.68
C THR A 117 -7.82 -25.50 -4.08
N MET A 118 -7.43 -24.21 -4.17
CA MET A 118 -7.24 -23.54 -5.45
C MET A 118 -6.08 -24.18 -6.23
N ASN A 119 -6.28 -24.35 -7.53
CA ASN A 119 -5.16 -24.56 -8.45
C ASN A 119 -4.45 -23.22 -8.74
N ARG A 120 -3.34 -23.28 -9.48
CA ARG A 120 -2.49 -22.12 -9.78
C ARG A 120 -3.25 -20.96 -10.44
N ASP A 121 -4.14 -21.27 -11.38
CA ASP A 121 -4.88 -20.26 -12.15
C ASP A 121 -5.97 -19.60 -11.30
N GLN A 122 -6.68 -20.39 -10.49
CA GLN A 122 -7.64 -19.89 -9.51
C GLN A 122 -6.95 -18.99 -8.47
N PHE A 123 -5.81 -19.43 -7.92
CA PHE A 123 -5.02 -18.64 -6.98
C PHE A 123 -4.58 -17.32 -7.62
N ALA A 124 -4.05 -17.35 -8.85
CA ALA A 124 -3.60 -16.15 -9.54
C ALA A 124 -4.76 -15.16 -9.78
N ALA A 125 -5.92 -15.66 -10.21
CA ALA A 125 -7.10 -14.82 -10.44
C ALA A 125 -7.62 -14.18 -9.15
N THR A 126 -7.79 -14.96 -8.07
CA THR A 126 -8.26 -14.44 -6.78
C THR A 126 -7.25 -13.49 -6.15
N ALA A 127 -5.95 -13.80 -6.21
CA ALA A 127 -4.91 -12.90 -5.70
C ALA A 127 -4.86 -11.57 -6.48
N ALA A 128 -5.01 -11.63 -7.80
CA ALA A 128 -5.11 -10.44 -8.65
C ALA A 128 -6.33 -9.58 -8.29
N GLU A 129 -7.48 -10.19 -8.00
CA GLU A 129 -8.69 -9.48 -7.57
C GLU A 129 -8.47 -8.77 -6.24
N VAL A 130 -7.99 -9.49 -5.21
CA VAL A 130 -7.69 -8.89 -3.89
C VAL A 130 -6.73 -7.71 -4.06
N PHE A 131 -5.64 -7.88 -4.81
CA PHE A 131 -4.66 -6.82 -5.02
C PHE A 131 -5.23 -5.62 -5.78
N ALA A 132 -6.12 -5.82 -6.75
CA ALA A 132 -6.74 -4.71 -7.48
C ALA A 132 -7.52 -3.77 -6.54
N TYR A 133 -8.28 -4.33 -5.58
CA TYR A 133 -8.96 -3.54 -4.55
C TYR A 133 -7.99 -2.82 -3.62
N VAL A 134 -6.95 -3.50 -3.14
CA VAL A 134 -5.92 -2.89 -2.28
C VAL A 134 -5.17 -1.76 -3.00
N ASN A 135 -4.83 -1.98 -4.27
CA ASN A 135 -4.13 -1.01 -5.10
C ASN A 135 -4.99 0.22 -5.42
N GLN A 136 -6.28 0.02 -5.72
CA GLN A 136 -7.23 1.11 -5.95
C GLN A 136 -7.51 1.92 -4.68
N ALA A 137 -7.63 1.25 -3.53
CA ALA A 137 -7.77 1.92 -2.24
C ALA A 137 -6.59 2.87 -1.99
N HIS A 138 -5.37 2.39 -2.23
CA HIS A 138 -4.13 3.13 -2.02
C HIS A 138 -4.12 3.89 -0.68
N PRO A 139 -4.36 3.19 0.45
CA PRO A 139 -4.87 3.79 1.69
C PRO A 139 -3.95 4.80 2.39
N PHE A 140 -2.64 4.75 2.15
CA PHE A 140 -1.65 5.53 2.88
C PHE A 140 -1.06 6.65 2.02
N ARG A 141 -0.39 7.63 2.64
CA ARG A 141 0.26 8.73 1.91
C ARG A 141 1.42 8.25 1.03
N GLU A 142 2.23 7.34 1.53
CA GLU A 142 3.36 6.69 0.86
C GLU A 142 3.49 5.26 1.43
N GLY A 143 4.15 4.33 0.74
CA GLY A 143 4.39 2.98 1.24
C GLY A 143 3.37 1.92 0.82
N ASN A 144 2.33 2.31 0.06
CA ASN A 144 1.25 1.42 -0.37
C ASN A 144 1.74 0.16 -1.11
N GLY A 145 2.73 0.31 -2.01
CA GLY A 145 3.28 -0.83 -2.76
C GLY A 145 4.01 -1.85 -1.87
N ARG A 146 4.78 -1.39 -0.88
CA ARG A 146 5.51 -2.27 0.06
C ARG A 146 4.53 -2.98 1.00
N MET A 147 3.57 -2.23 1.56
CA MET A 147 2.50 -2.78 2.39
C MET A 147 1.67 -3.81 1.61
N GLY A 148 1.20 -3.47 0.40
CA GLY A 148 0.33 -4.33 -0.39
C GLY A 148 1.01 -5.65 -0.78
N LYS A 149 2.31 -5.61 -1.13
CA LYS A 149 3.08 -6.83 -1.43
C LYS A 149 3.24 -7.74 -0.20
N LEU A 150 3.56 -7.17 0.97
CA LEU A 150 3.61 -7.95 2.22
C LEU A 150 2.24 -8.53 2.56
N PHE A 151 1.16 -7.73 2.46
CA PHE A 151 -0.20 -8.20 2.70
C PHE A 151 -0.54 -9.38 1.77
N MET A 152 -0.20 -9.29 0.48
CA MET A 152 -0.45 -10.39 -0.47
C MET A 152 0.41 -11.63 -0.21
N GLN A 153 1.67 -11.47 0.24
CA GLN A 153 2.47 -12.60 0.71
C GLN A 153 1.79 -13.31 1.88
N GLN A 154 1.27 -12.54 2.83
CA GLN A 154 0.57 -13.07 4.00
C GLN A 154 -0.78 -13.72 3.65
N VAL A 155 -1.53 -13.17 2.69
CA VAL A 155 -2.73 -13.80 2.11
C VAL A 155 -2.38 -15.13 1.45
N SER A 156 -1.26 -15.21 0.73
CA SER A 156 -0.83 -16.44 0.05
C SER A 156 -0.53 -17.60 1.02
N GLU A 157 -0.35 -17.33 2.32
CA GLU A 157 -0.18 -18.39 3.32
C GLU A 157 -1.43 -19.24 3.52
N LEU A 158 -2.59 -18.78 3.05
CA LEU A 158 -3.84 -19.56 3.03
C LEU A 158 -3.86 -20.63 1.93
N SER A 159 -2.88 -20.66 1.02
CA SER A 159 -2.82 -21.59 -0.10
C SER A 159 -1.52 -22.41 -0.14
N SER A 160 -1.53 -23.44 -0.99
CA SER A 160 -0.35 -24.23 -1.35
C SER A 160 0.65 -23.48 -2.25
N TYR A 161 0.44 -22.18 -2.47
CA TYR A 161 1.30 -21.32 -3.27
C TYR A 161 1.87 -20.17 -2.45
N ARG A 162 2.93 -19.56 -2.95
CA ARG A 162 3.46 -18.27 -2.48
C ARG A 162 3.66 -17.33 -3.66
N ILE A 163 3.72 -16.04 -3.38
CA ILE A 163 4.01 -15.01 -4.38
C ILE A 163 5.50 -14.66 -4.31
N ASP A 164 6.20 -14.86 -5.42
CA ASP A 164 7.62 -14.51 -5.56
C ASP A 164 7.79 -13.25 -6.42
N TYR A 165 8.14 -12.14 -5.76
CA TYR A 165 8.36 -10.86 -6.42
C TYR A 165 9.76 -10.73 -7.04
N ASN A 166 10.64 -11.73 -6.93
CA ASN A 166 11.96 -11.68 -7.54
C ASN A 166 11.82 -11.76 -9.08
N PRO A 167 12.25 -10.74 -9.85
CA PRO A 167 12.17 -10.77 -11.31
C PRO A 167 12.97 -11.92 -11.91
N ALA A 168 14.04 -12.38 -11.26
CA ALA A 168 14.82 -13.53 -11.71
C ALA A 168 14.05 -14.86 -11.61
N VAL A 169 13.01 -14.92 -10.77
CA VAL A 169 12.15 -16.10 -10.60
C VAL A 169 10.88 -15.97 -11.46
N SER A 170 10.22 -14.82 -11.38
CA SER A 170 8.90 -14.61 -12.01
C SER A 170 8.97 -14.10 -13.45
N GLY A 171 10.10 -13.53 -13.88
CA GLY A 171 10.20 -12.75 -15.12
C GLY A 171 9.43 -11.42 -15.08
N VAL A 172 8.78 -11.08 -13.97
CA VAL A 172 8.01 -9.83 -13.83
C VAL A 172 8.95 -8.72 -13.36
N THR A 173 9.31 -7.83 -14.28
CA THR A 173 10.13 -6.67 -13.94
C THR A 173 9.33 -5.59 -13.18
N PRO A 174 9.99 -4.65 -12.50
CA PRO A 174 9.32 -3.51 -11.88
C PRO A 174 8.47 -2.70 -12.87
N GLU A 175 8.90 -2.57 -14.11
CA GLU A 175 8.21 -1.84 -15.18
C GLU A 175 6.90 -2.54 -15.54
N ILE A 176 6.95 -3.86 -15.76
CA ILE A 176 5.76 -4.69 -16.02
C ILE A 176 4.78 -4.56 -14.85
N TRP A 177 5.26 -4.75 -13.63
CA TRP A 177 4.45 -4.64 -12.42
C TRP A 177 3.76 -3.28 -12.31
N ASN A 178 4.50 -2.19 -12.53
CA ASN A 178 3.97 -0.83 -12.46
C ASN A 178 2.92 -0.57 -13.55
N GLN A 179 3.16 -1.06 -14.77
CA GLN A 179 2.23 -0.91 -15.89
C GLN A 179 0.92 -1.66 -15.63
N VAL A 180 0.96 -2.93 -15.24
CA VAL A 180 -0.27 -3.70 -14.98
C VAL A 180 -1.01 -3.21 -13.73
N SER A 181 -0.28 -2.74 -12.71
CA SER A 181 -0.91 -2.13 -11.52
C SER A 181 -1.59 -0.80 -11.85
N MET A 182 -1.11 -0.07 -12.86
CA MET A 182 -1.78 1.15 -13.32
C MET A 182 -3.09 0.85 -14.06
N LEU A 183 -3.14 -0.28 -14.77
CA LEU A 183 -4.30 -0.74 -15.55
C LEU A 183 -5.35 -1.46 -14.71
N SER A 184 -5.12 -1.67 -13.41
CA SER A 184 -6.08 -2.37 -12.54
C SER A 184 -7.12 -1.47 -11.89
N GLY A 185 -7.07 -0.16 -12.14
CA GLY A 185 -8.09 0.77 -11.70
C GLY A 185 -9.46 0.49 -12.35
N PRO A 186 -10.54 1.06 -11.78
CA PRO A 186 -11.87 0.92 -12.34
C PRO A 186 -11.99 1.67 -13.67
N ASP A 187 -12.94 1.24 -14.50
CA ASP A 187 -13.39 2.05 -15.63
C ASP A 187 -13.91 3.42 -15.14
N ARG A 188 -13.85 4.42 -16.01
CA ARG A 188 -14.29 5.77 -15.68
C ARG A 188 -15.75 5.77 -15.21
N GLY A 189 -15.96 6.21 -13.96
CA GLY A 189 -17.29 6.26 -13.33
C GLY A 189 -17.77 4.93 -12.73
N ARG A 190 -16.92 3.91 -12.69
CA ARG A 190 -17.19 2.62 -12.02
C ARG A 190 -16.48 2.53 -10.67
N TYR A 191 -16.95 1.63 -9.82
CA TYR A 191 -16.35 1.33 -8.53
C TYR A 191 -15.39 0.13 -8.63
N GLU A 192 -15.75 -0.86 -9.42
CA GLU A 192 -15.07 -2.16 -9.46
C GLU A 192 -13.70 -2.07 -10.17
N PRO A 193 -12.59 -2.42 -9.49
CA PRO A 193 -11.27 -2.51 -10.12
C PRO A 193 -11.21 -3.59 -11.21
N GLN A 194 -10.34 -3.41 -12.20
CA GLN A 194 -10.13 -4.37 -13.29
C GLN A 194 -8.95 -5.30 -13.01
N SER A 195 -9.20 -6.47 -12.43
CA SER A 195 -8.13 -7.42 -12.07
C SER A 195 -7.58 -8.24 -13.26
N ALA A 196 -8.27 -8.27 -14.40
CA ALA A 196 -7.93 -9.13 -15.53
C ALA A 196 -6.48 -8.94 -16.03
N SER A 197 -6.01 -7.68 -16.09
CA SER A 197 -4.64 -7.34 -16.49
C SER A 197 -3.56 -7.82 -15.51
N LEU A 198 -3.92 -8.05 -14.25
CA LEU A 198 -3.03 -8.53 -13.20
C LEU A 198 -2.89 -10.06 -13.21
N VAL A 199 -3.88 -10.80 -13.74
CA VAL A 199 -3.90 -12.28 -13.67
C VAL A 199 -2.64 -12.92 -14.27
N PRO A 200 -2.15 -12.56 -15.47
CA PRO A 200 -0.93 -13.16 -16.01
C PRO A 200 0.31 -12.89 -15.15
N VAL A 201 0.37 -11.70 -14.55
CA VAL A 201 1.48 -11.28 -13.69
C VAL A 201 1.45 -12.03 -12.36
N PHE A 202 0.29 -12.17 -11.72
CA PHE A 202 0.15 -13.01 -10.54
C PHE A 202 0.47 -14.47 -10.85
N ARG A 203 -0.01 -15.00 -11.97
CA ARG A 203 0.29 -16.37 -12.39
C ARG A 203 1.80 -16.62 -12.54
N ALA A 204 2.52 -15.66 -13.13
CA ALA A 204 3.97 -15.72 -13.30
C ALA A 204 4.73 -15.68 -11.96
N MET A 205 4.27 -14.86 -11.00
CA MET A 205 4.85 -14.80 -9.65
C MET A 205 4.43 -15.96 -8.74
N THR A 206 3.37 -16.69 -9.08
CA THR A 206 2.91 -17.84 -8.31
C THR A 206 3.88 -19.00 -8.42
N VAL A 207 4.42 -19.42 -7.28
CA VAL A 207 5.27 -20.61 -7.14
C VAL A 207 4.73 -21.52 -6.04
N GLU A 208 4.98 -22.81 -6.15
CA GLU A 208 4.55 -23.79 -5.14
C GLU A 208 5.20 -23.49 -3.79
N ARG A 209 4.41 -23.63 -2.73
CA ARG A 209 4.90 -23.54 -1.36
C ARG A 209 5.54 -24.88 -1.00
N PRO A 210 6.82 -24.91 -0.60
CA PRO A 210 7.42 -26.14 -0.12
C PRO A 210 6.64 -26.69 1.08
N PRO A 211 6.51 -28.01 1.23
CA PRO A 211 5.90 -28.60 2.42
C PRO A 211 6.64 -28.13 3.68
N ALA A 212 5.88 -27.84 4.73
CA ALA A 212 6.45 -27.54 6.03
C ALA A 212 7.33 -28.73 6.48
N PRO A 213 8.52 -28.49 7.06
CA PRO A 213 9.28 -29.56 7.69
C PRO A 213 8.39 -30.28 8.72
N GLN A 214 8.37 -31.62 8.72
CA GLN A 214 7.65 -32.38 9.73
C GLN A 214 8.21 -32.03 11.12
N ALA A 215 7.33 -31.60 12.03
CA ALA A 215 7.71 -31.19 13.37
C ALA A 215 8.30 -32.39 14.14
N SER A 216 9.61 -32.36 14.36
CA SER A 216 10.28 -33.26 15.31
C SER A 216 10.44 -32.53 16.65
N ALA A 217 9.77 -33.06 17.68
CA ALA A 217 9.87 -32.76 19.12
C ALA A 217 9.39 -31.37 19.65
N PRO A 218 8.74 -31.33 20.84
CA PRO A 218 8.25 -30.10 21.44
C PRO A 218 9.40 -29.31 22.08
N GLY A 219 9.65 -28.12 21.55
CA GLY A 219 10.72 -27.20 22.00
C GLY A 219 11.25 -26.24 20.92
N ALA A 220 10.88 -26.44 19.66
CA ALA A 220 11.47 -25.72 18.52
C ALA A 220 10.62 -24.53 17.98
N SER A 221 9.76 -23.90 18.78
CA SER A 221 8.81 -22.89 18.24
C SER A 221 9.46 -21.56 17.79
N THR A 222 10.76 -21.35 18.03
CA THR A 222 11.51 -20.15 17.61
C THR A 222 12.60 -20.44 16.58
N ALA A 223 12.84 -21.71 16.23
CA ALA A 223 13.89 -22.12 15.29
C ALA A 223 13.36 -22.36 13.85
N LEU A 224 12.05 -22.55 13.69
CA LEU A 224 11.41 -23.01 12.44
C LEU A 224 11.39 -21.99 11.28
N TRP A 225 11.72 -20.73 11.54
CA TRP A 225 11.78 -19.68 10.50
C TRP A 225 13.19 -19.39 9.99
N ARG A 226 14.23 -20.05 10.53
CA ARG A 226 15.64 -19.71 10.24
C ARG A 226 16.14 -20.12 8.86
N ASP A 227 15.49 -21.07 8.18
CA ASP A 227 16.16 -21.79 7.10
C ASP A 227 15.59 -21.62 5.69
N ARG A 228 14.62 -20.74 5.44
CA ARG A 228 14.13 -20.53 4.07
C ARG A 228 13.68 -19.10 3.78
N SER A 229 14.62 -18.28 3.29
CA SER A 229 14.36 -17.39 2.15
C SER A 229 15.65 -16.65 1.71
N PRO A 230 16.35 -17.09 0.65
CA PRO A 230 17.18 -16.19 -0.16
C PRO A 230 16.33 -15.21 -0.99
N TYR A 231 15.00 -15.28 -0.90
CA TYR A 231 14.04 -14.36 -1.53
C TYR A 231 13.97 -13.08 -0.69
N ARG A 232 15.11 -12.37 -0.64
CA ARG A 232 15.08 -10.93 -0.53
C ARG A 232 14.14 -10.50 -1.63
N ALA A 233 12.94 -10.08 -1.26
CA ALA A 233 12.16 -9.26 -2.15
C ALA A 233 13.06 -8.05 -2.38
N SER A 234 13.77 -8.07 -3.50
CA SER A 234 14.42 -6.92 -4.07
C SER A 234 13.27 -6.00 -4.41
N PHE A 235 12.73 -5.32 -3.40
CA PHE A 235 11.89 -4.18 -3.62
C PHE A 235 12.84 -3.21 -4.29
N PRO A 236 12.62 -2.89 -5.58
CA PRO A 236 13.27 -1.74 -6.15
C PRO A 236 13.04 -0.59 -5.16
N ARG A 237 13.94 0.41 -5.17
CA ARG A 237 13.60 1.73 -4.64
C ARG A 237 12.13 2.01 -4.99
N PRO A 238 11.33 2.58 -4.06
CA PRO A 238 9.94 2.86 -4.36
C PRO A 238 9.87 3.42 -5.78
N ALA A 239 8.89 2.99 -6.58
CA ALA A 239 8.63 3.67 -7.83
C ALA A 239 8.26 5.10 -7.43
N THR A 240 9.28 5.97 -7.35
CA THR A 240 9.27 7.37 -6.93
C THR A 240 8.51 8.15 -7.99
N ALA A 241 7.25 7.80 -8.18
CA ALA A 241 6.27 8.77 -8.57
C ALA A 241 5.84 9.37 -7.25
N ALA A 242 6.33 10.59 -6.98
CA ALA A 242 5.64 11.44 -6.03
C ALA A 242 4.17 11.44 -6.47
N THR A 243 3.30 10.87 -5.64
CA THR A 243 1.87 11.04 -5.84
C THR A 243 1.59 12.53 -5.93
N LYS A 244 0.67 12.91 -6.80
CA LYS A 244 0.21 14.29 -6.93
C LYS A 244 -1.13 14.43 -6.21
N PRO A 245 -1.55 15.65 -5.82
CA PRO A 245 -2.91 15.88 -5.37
C PRO A 245 -3.91 15.34 -6.40
N GLY A 246 -4.93 14.63 -5.91
CA GLY A 246 -6.08 14.24 -6.71
C GLY A 246 -6.88 15.47 -7.16
N THR A 247 -7.77 15.30 -8.14
CA THR A 247 -8.52 16.40 -8.76
C THR A 247 -9.66 16.96 -7.88
N SER A 248 -10.06 16.24 -6.84
CA SER A 248 -11.12 16.61 -5.91
C SER A 248 -10.56 17.02 -4.56
N ALA A 249 -10.34 18.32 -4.37
CA ALA A 249 -10.27 18.91 -3.04
C ALA A 249 -11.68 18.96 -2.44
N GLY A 250 -11.88 18.41 -1.23
CA GLY A 250 -13.03 18.77 -0.40
C GLY A 250 -13.07 20.28 -0.16
N PRO A 251 -14.23 20.87 0.15
CA PRO A 251 -14.45 22.30 0.08
C PRO A 251 -13.44 23.03 0.96
N THR A 252 -12.56 23.81 0.33
CA THR A 252 -11.83 24.85 1.04
C THR A 252 -12.87 25.79 1.62
N ASN A 253 -12.88 25.94 2.94
CA ASN A 253 -13.65 26.99 3.61
C ASN A 253 -13.20 28.33 3.04
N ARG A 254 -13.93 28.81 2.03
CA ARG A 254 -13.76 30.13 1.48
C ARG A 254 -14.32 31.06 2.55
N ALA A 255 -13.41 31.73 3.26
CA ALA A 255 -13.76 32.81 4.16
C ALA A 255 -14.77 33.72 3.44
N THR A 256 -15.95 33.87 4.04
CA THR A 256 -16.99 34.79 3.60
C THR A 256 -16.39 36.18 3.55
N GLN A 257 -16.11 36.67 2.34
CA GLN A 257 -15.84 38.07 2.12
C GLN A 257 -17.16 38.82 2.30
N THR A 258 -17.23 39.58 3.38
CA THR A 258 -18.27 40.58 3.64
C THR A 258 -18.32 41.57 2.46
N PRO A 259 -19.48 41.87 1.87
CA PRO A 259 -19.57 42.85 0.79
C PRO A 259 -19.24 44.24 1.34
N GLY A 260 -18.14 44.82 0.86
CA GLY A 260 -17.77 46.21 1.13
C GLY A 260 -18.82 47.18 0.59
N ARG A 261 -19.21 48.12 1.45
CA ARG A 261 -19.98 49.34 1.15
C ARG A 261 -19.48 50.01 -0.14
N ARG A 262 -20.40 50.36 -1.04
CA ARG A 262 -20.16 51.31 -2.13
C ARG A 262 -19.91 52.71 -1.55
N PRO A 263 -18.94 53.49 -2.06
CA PRO A 263 -18.91 54.91 -1.82
C PRO A 263 -19.92 55.62 -2.73
N ASP A 264 -20.66 56.51 -2.10
CA ASP A 264 -21.57 57.49 -2.68
C ASP A 264 -20.74 58.50 -3.50
N VAL A 265 -21.13 58.75 -4.75
CA VAL A 265 -20.56 59.84 -5.57
C VAL A 265 -21.66 60.86 -5.75
N GLY A 266 -21.54 61.95 -4.98
CA GLY A 266 -22.40 63.11 -5.03
C GLY A 266 -22.29 63.86 -6.36
N ARG A 267 -23.42 64.45 -6.75
CA ARG A 267 -23.52 65.56 -7.69
C ARG A 267 -22.88 66.80 -7.04
N ASP A 268 -22.04 67.49 -7.80
CA ASP A 268 -22.20 68.89 -8.22
C ASP A 268 -21.11 69.24 -9.25
#